data_AF-A0A957C385-F1
#
_entry.id   AF-A0A957C385-F1
#
_cell.length_a   1.000
_cell.length_b   1.000
_cell.length_c   1.000
_cell.angle_alpha   90.00
_cell.angle_beta   90.00
_cell.angle_gamma   90.00
#
_symmetry.space_group_name_H-M   'P 1'
#
loop_
_entity.id
_entity.type
_entity.pdbx_description
1 polymer ?
#
loop_
_entity_poly.entity_id
_entity_poly.type
_entity_poly.pdbx_seq_one_letter_code
_entity_poly.pdbx_strand_id
1 'polypeptide(L)'
;MTTDVLASQSVKATTQQQAGVQAKAKRLASIDIVRGLAMVGMLFIHSAGRVPDFSYRTHWGWNAPEFVMPQSISWLGLFFSMATPAFFLLAGFGIMLFEDARRRKGWTEWQITRYLMIRGTILIFLEFVLLPWRFPEFDYLPHRYMVLLPIGMSLLTIAFIRRLDWRWLLTIAVGLTAITQVIYNVVPMPTDANLIRAALLYPSPVENIKIGFPYLAWMPIMLFGYLAMRYLNTRREHFTRITLSIGAALLAAWAVITLNNTIGVHYHDHPL
;
A
#
# COMPACT_ATOMS: atom_id res chain seq x y z
N MET A 1 -27.42 -27.38 43.78
CA MET A 1 -27.40 -27.58 42.31
C MET A 1 -27.28 -26.28 41.51
N THR A 2 -27.79 -25.14 41.98
CA THR A 2 -27.71 -23.84 41.26
C THR A 2 -26.34 -23.14 41.33
N THR A 3 -25.56 -23.37 42.38
CA THR A 3 -24.22 -22.76 42.58
C THR A 3 -23.14 -23.30 41.65
N ASP A 4 -23.14 -24.60 41.35
CA ASP A 4 -22.16 -25.23 40.46
C ASP A 4 -22.37 -24.82 38.99
N VAL A 5 -23.62 -24.60 38.59
CA VAL A 5 -23.95 -24.12 37.24
C VAL A 5 -23.44 -22.70 37.03
N LEU A 6 -23.63 -21.80 38.01
CA LEU A 6 -23.14 -20.42 37.94
C LEU A 6 -21.61 -20.34 37.95
N ALA A 7 -20.94 -21.16 38.77
CA ALA A 7 -19.48 -21.25 38.79
C ALA A 7 -18.93 -21.71 37.42
N SER A 8 -19.53 -22.76 36.84
CA SER A 8 -19.13 -23.28 35.51
C SER A 8 -19.34 -22.28 34.36
N GLN A 9 -20.40 -21.47 34.43
CA GLN A 9 -20.67 -20.42 33.44
C GLN A 9 -19.68 -19.25 33.55
N SER A 10 -19.30 -18.85 34.77
CA SER A 10 -18.31 -17.79 34.97
C SER A 10 -16.90 -18.18 34.47
N VAL A 11 -16.51 -19.44 34.68
CA VAL A 11 -15.23 -19.99 34.20
C VAL A 11 -15.23 -20.04 32.67
N LYS A 12 -16.32 -20.52 32.04
CA LYS A 12 -16.45 -20.52 30.57
C LYS A 12 -16.40 -19.12 29.98
N ALA A 13 -17.06 -18.14 30.60
CA ALA A 13 -17.04 -16.75 30.15
C ALA A 13 -15.62 -16.14 30.24
N THR A 14 -14.90 -16.41 31.33
CA THR A 14 -13.53 -15.91 31.55
C THR A 14 -12.55 -16.51 30.52
N THR A 15 -12.65 -17.82 30.28
CA THR A 15 -11.80 -18.52 29.29
C THR A 15 -12.07 -18.01 27.86
N GLN A 16 -13.33 -17.79 27.50
CA GLN A 16 -13.69 -17.23 26.19
C GLN A 16 -13.18 -15.79 26.02
N GLN A 17 -13.25 -14.97 27.08
CA GLN A 17 -12.73 -13.61 27.06
C GLN A 17 -11.19 -13.58 26.92
N GLN A 18 -10.47 -14.43 27.64
CA GLN A 18 -9.01 -14.55 27.53
C GLN A 18 -8.57 -15.06 26.15
N ALA A 19 -9.26 -16.07 25.61
CA ALA A 19 -9.00 -16.57 24.26
C ALA A 19 -9.22 -15.48 23.19
N GLY A 20 -10.27 -14.66 23.34
CA GLY A 20 -10.54 -13.52 22.46
C GLY A 20 -9.46 -12.43 22.52
N VAL A 21 -8.89 -12.18 23.70
CA VAL A 21 -7.78 -11.22 23.88
C VAL A 21 -6.49 -11.75 23.22
N GLN A 22 -6.15 -13.03 23.42
CA GLN A 22 -4.96 -13.65 22.82
C GLN A 22 -5.05 -13.70 21.28
N ALA A 23 -6.21 -14.08 20.73
CA ALA A 23 -6.43 -14.09 19.28
C ALA A 23 -6.28 -12.69 18.66
N LYS A 24 -6.79 -11.66 19.36
CA LYS A 24 -6.63 -10.26 18.95
C LYS A 24 -5.16 -9.82 18.96
N ALA A 25 -4.40 -10.16 20.01
CA ALA A 25 -2.99 -9.84 20.12
C ALA A 25 -2.17 -10.51 19.01
N LYS A 26 -2.41 -11.80 18.74
CA LYS A 26 -1.72 -12.57 17.69
C LYS A 26 -1.95 -12.00 16.28
N ARG A 27 -3.16 -11.51 15.98
CA ARG A 27 -3.46 -10.87 14.69
C ARG A 27 -2.75 -9.52 14.51
N LEU A 28 -2.75 -8.69 15.55
CA LEU A 28 -2.02 -7.42 15.49
C LEU A 28 -0.53 -7.70 15.29
N ALA A 29 0.02 -8.70 16.00
CA ALA A 29 1.38 -9.16 15.79
C ALA A 29 1.63 -9.63 14.34
N SER A 30 0.72 -10.38 13.71
CA SER A 30 0.93 -10.81 12.32
C SER A 30 0.93 -9.63 11.33
N ILE A 31 0.04 -8.65 11.51
CA ILE A 31 0.02 -7.44 10.67
C ILE A 31 1.30 -6.62 10.87
N ASP A 32 1.75 -6.49 12.12
CA ASP A 32 2.97 -5.75 12.46
C ASP A 32 4.23 -6.44 11.92
N ILE A 33 4.28 -7.78 11.93
CA ILE A 33 5.37 -8.56 11.32
C ILE A 33 5.43 -8.31 9.81
N VAL A 34 4.30 -8.44 9.10
CA VAL A 34 4.27 -8.23 7.64
C VAL A 34 4.65 -6.78 7.31
N ARG A 35 4.21 -5.81 8.12
CA ARG A 35 4.62 -4.40 7.99
C ARG A 35 6.13 -4.23 8.21
N GLY A 36 6.69 -4.88 9.22
CA GLY A 36 8.13 -4.87 9.48
C GLY A 36 8.93 -5.45 8.31
N LEU A 37 8.48 -6.58 7.76
CA LEU A 37 9.09 -7.18 6.57
C LEU A 37 9.02 -6.26 5.34
N ALA A 38 7.88 -5.60 5.11
CA ALA A 38 7.75 -4.61 4.04
C ALA A 38 8.71 -3.42 4.25
N MET A 39 8.89 -2.96 5.49
CA MET A 39 9.87 -1.90 5.81
C MET A 39 11.32 -2.34 5.58
N VAL A 40 11.68 -3.57 5.94
CA VAL A 40 13.01 -4.14 5.66
C VAL A 40 13.23 -4.26 4.15
N GLY A 41 12.22 -4.74 3.40
CA GLY A 41 12.25 -4.78 1.95
C GLY A 41 12.45 -3.39 1.34
N MET A 42 11.69 -2.39 1.79
CA MET A 42 11.84 -1.00 1.38
C MET A 42 13.23 -0.42 1.70
N LEU A 43 13.77 -0.70 2.90
CA LEU A 43 15.12 -0.28 3.26
C LEU A 43 16.14 -0.86 2.28
N PHE A 44 16.04 -2.17 2.00
CA PHE A 44 16.96 -2.86 1.11
C PHE A 44 16.92 -2.28 -0.31
N ILE A 45 15.74 -2.10 -0.90
CA ILE A 45 15.60 -1.51 -2.25
C ILE A 45 16.11 -0.07 -2.32
N HIS A 46 15.92 0.73 -1.26
CA HIS A 46 16.40 2.11 -1.22
C HIS A 46 17.91 2.19 -0.93
N SER A 47 18.51 1.16 -0.32
CA SER A 47 19.96 1.03 -0.16
C SER A 47 20.64 0.38 -1.36
N ALA A 48 19.89 -0.31 -2.23
CA ALA A 48 20.44 -1.15 -3.29
C ALA A 48 21.43 -0.41 -4.18
N GLY A 49 21.03 0.75 -4.70
CA GLY A 49 21.88 1.57 -5.58
C GLY A 49 23.13 2.17 -4.94
N ARG A 50 23.46 1.82 -3.68
CA ARG A 50 24.71 2.18 -2.99
C ARG A 50 25.72 1.03 -2.94
N VAL A 51 25.32 -0.17 -3.35
CA VAL A 51 26.20 -1.34 -3.41
C VAL A 51 26.65 -1.50 -4.87
N PRO A 52 27.97 -1.52 -5.15
CA PRO A 52 28.49 -1.79 -6.50
C PRO A 52 27.90 -3.08 -7.06
N ASP A 53 27.58 -3.09 -8.36
CA ASP A 53 27.00 -4.24 -9.07
C ASP A 53 25.66 -4.75 -8.53
N PHE A 54 25.01 -3.95 -7.68
CA PHE A 54 23.70 -4.25 -7.11
C PHE A 54 22.76 -3.08 -7.40
N SER A 55 21.91 -3.24 -8.41
CA SER A 55 20.96 -2.22 -8.83
C SER A 55 19.55 -2.78 -8.70
N TYR A 56 18.70 -2.04 -8.01
CA TYR A 56 17.27 -2.28 -7.96
C TYR A 56 16.54 -0.96 -8.19
N ARG A 57 15.88 -0.83 -9.33
CA ARG A 57 15.09 0.35 -9.70
C ARG A 57 13.67 -0.05 -10.03
N THR A 58 12.77 -0.06 -9.04
CA THR A 58 11.32 -0.05 -9.32
C THR A 58 10.81 1.38 -9.41
N HIS A 59 11.18 2.06 -10.48
CA HIS A 59 10.50 3.29 -10.85
C HIS A 59 9.33 2.90 -11.76
N TRP A 60 8.10 2.93 -11.23
CA TRP A 60 6.91 2.79 -12.05
C TRP A 60 6.77 4.07 -12.89
N GLY A 61 7.48 4.11 -14.02
CA GLY A 61 7.52 5.26 -14.96
C GLY A 61 8.91 5.63 -15.48
N TRP A 62 9.95 4.85 -15.16
CA TRP A 62 11.26 4.95 -15.80
C TRP A 62 11.83 3.54 -15.97
N ASN A 63 12.57 3.31 -17.06
CA ASN A 63 13.34 2.10 -17.39
C ASN A 63 13.08 0.92 -16.45
N ALA A 64 12.34 -0.08 -16.97
CA ALA A 64 12.02 -1.34 -16.30
C ALA A 64 13.18 -1.82 -15.40
N PRO A 65 12.89 -2.39 -14.22
CA PRO A 65 13.90 -2.74 -13.24
C PRO A 65 15.01 -3.58 -13.85
N GLU A 66 16.17 -2.96 -14.07
CA GLU A 66 17.41 -3.69 -14.32
C GLU A 66 17.79 -4.37 -13.01
N PHE A 67 17.36 -5.61 -12.90
CA PHE A 67 17.79 -6.52 -11.85
C PHE A 67 19.24 -6.92 -12.10
N VAL A 68 20.16 -6.06 -11.67
CA VAL A 68 21.57 -6.45 -11.59
C VAL A 68 21.73 -7.17 -10.26
N MET A 69 21.38 -8.45 -10.27
CA MET A 69 21.60 -9.39 -9.17
C MET A 69 22.27 -10.66 -9.72
N PRO A 70 23.15 -11.33 -8.95
CA PRO A 70 23.61 -12.67 -9.29
C PRO A 70 22.43 -13.60 -9.59
N GLN A 71 22.54 -14.42 -10.63
CA GLN A 71 21.47 -15.34 -11.07
C GLN A 71 20.97 -16.26 -9.93
N SER A 72 21.83 -16.58 -8.96
CA SER A 72 21.49 -17.38 -7.78
C SER A 72 20.47 -16.74 -6.83
N ILE A 73 20.29 -15.41 -6.89
CA ILE A 73 19.40 -14.66 -6.00
C ILE A 73 18.39 -13.77 -6.73
N SER A 74 18.29 -13.87 -8.06
CA SER A 74 17.37 -13.06 -8.88
C SER A 74 15.90 -13.22 -8.48
N TRP A 75 15.52 -14.37 -7.94
CA TRP A 75 14.18 -14.65 -7.41
C TRP A 75 13.78 -13.73 -6.23
N LEU A 76 14.75 -13.18 -5.48
CA LEU A 76 14.48 -12.17 -4.45
C LEU A 76 13.88 -10.89 -5.03
N GLY A 77 14.08 -10.65 -6.34
CA GLY A 77 13.51 -9.50 -7.02
C GLY A 77 11.99 -9.44 -6.95
N LEU A 78 11.33 -10.61 -6.92
CA LEU A 78 9.90 -10.72 -6.69
C LEU A 78 9.52 -10.24 -5.28
N PHE A 79 10.26 -10.67 -4.26
CA PHE A 79 9.99 -10.25 -2.89
C PHE A 79 10.11 -8.73 -2.73
N PHE A 80 11.14 -8.15 -3.33
CA PHE A 80 11.38 -6.71 -3.27
C PHE A 80 10.37 -5.91 -4.10
N SER A 81 9.91 -6.40 -5.25
CA SER A 81 8.87 -5.73 -6.07
C SER A 81 7.51 -5.67 -5.38
N MET A 82 7.25 -6.61 -4.48
CA MET A 82 6.03 -6.60 -3.65
C MET A 82 6.10 -5.65 -2.45
N ALA A 83 7.28 -5.14 -2.07
CA ALA A 83 7.43 -4.32 -0.87
C ALA A 83 6.58 -3.04 -0.91
N THR A 84 6.61 -2.30 -2.02
CA THR A 84 5.84 -1.07 -2.17
C THR A 84 4.33 -1.32 -2.23
N PRO A 85 3.80 -2.23 -3.09
CA PRO A 85 2.38 -2.58 -3.07
C PRO A 85 1.91 -3.07 -1.70
N ALA A 86 2.69 -3.91 -1.02
CA ALA A 86 2.37 -4.37 0.33
C ALA A 86 2.31 -3.20 1.32
N PHE A 87 3.22 -2.23 1.21
CA PHE A 87 3.21 -1.04 2.06
C PHE A 87 1.93 -0.20 1.88
N PHE A 88 1.50 0.09 0.65
CA PHE A 88 0.25 0.80 0.39
C PHE A 88 -0.98 0.02 0.86
N LEU A 89 -1.02 -1.29 0.59
CA LEU A 89 -2.10 -2.17 1.04
C LEU A 89 -2.22 -2.14 2.58
N LEU A 90 -1.09 -2.29 3.28
CA LEU A 90 -1.05 -2.25 4.75
C LEU A 90 -1.34 -0.86 5.31
N ALA A 91 -1.00 0.21 4.59
CA ALA A 91 -1.41 1.56 4.97
C ALA A 91 -2.95 1.68 4.96
N GLY A 92 -3.61 1.09 3.96
CA GLY A 92 -5.07 0.95 3.92
C GLY A 92 -5.64 0.17 5.11
N PHE A 93 -5.00 -0.96 5.48
CA PHE A 93 -5.37 -1.74 6.68
C PHE A 93 -5.28 -0.86 7.93
N GLY A 94 -4.19 -0.10 8.05
CA GLY A 94 -3.94 0.81 9.16
C GLY A 94 -5.02 1.88 9.30
N ILE A 95 -5.50 2.45 8.20
CA ILE A 95 -6.60 3.43 8.23
C ILE A 95 -7.87 2.80 8.80
N MET A 96 -8.26 1.62 8.29
CA MET A 96 -9.50 0.97 8.75
C MET A 96 -9.41 0.54 10.23
N LEU A 97 -8.27 0.00 10.66
CA LEU A 97 -8.03 -0.34 12.07
C LEU A 97 -8.05 0.90 12.97
N PHE A 98 -7.47 2.00 12.49
CA PHE A 98 -7.52 3.28 13.19
C PHE A 98 -8.96 3.78 13.33
N GLU A 99 -9.72 3.83 12.23
CA GLU A 99 -11.12 4.25 12.22
C GLU A 99 -11.96 3.44 13.21
N ASP A 100 -11.87 2.11 13.15
CA ASP A 100 -12.59 1.20 14.04
C ASP A 100 -12.19 1.39 15.52
N ALA A 101 -10.90 1.63 15.78
CA ALA A 101 -10.43 1.91 17.13
C ALA A 101 -10.94 3.27 17.66
N ARG A 102 -11.05 4.29 16.80
CA ARG A 102 -11.54 5.62 17.18
C ARG A 102 -13.05 5.66 17.37
N ARG A 103 -13.81 4.97 16.51
CA ARG A 103 -15.27 4.79 16.70
C ARG A 103 -15.58 4.15 18.04
N ARG A 104 -14.85 3.10 18.43
CA ARG A 104 -14.99 2.45 19.74
C ARG A 104 -14.64 3.36 20.92
N LYS A 105 -13.88 4.43 20.70
CA LYS A 105 -13.58 5.48 21.68
C LYS A 105 -14.53 6.68 21.60
N GLY A 106 -15.66 6.55 20.88
CA GLY A 106 -16.67 7.60 20.77
C GLY A 106 -16.28 8.77 19.86
N TRP A 107 -15.27 8.61 18.99
CA TRP A 107 -14.96 9.68 18.03
C TRP A 107 -16.07 9.83 17.01
N THR A 108 -16.46 11.08 16.77
CA THR A 108 -17.34 11.46 15.66
C THR A 108 -16.67 11.21 14.32
N GLU A 109 -17.47 11.02 13.28
CA GLU A 109 -16.97 10.87 11.92
C GLU A 109 -16.12 12.07 11.47
N TRP A 110 -16.49 13.29 11.88
CA TRP A 110 -15.71 14.48 11.55
C TRP A 110 -14.33 14.47 12.21
N GLN A 111 -14.22 14.02 13.46
CA GLN A 111 -12.91 13.91 14.13
C GLN A 111 -11.98 12.94 13.41
N ILE A 112 -12.50 11.82 12.90
CA ILE A 112 -11.73 10.85 12.12
C ILE A 112 -11.31 11.46 10.78
N THR A 113 -12.23 12.11 10.06
CA THR A 113 -11.95 12.78 8.77
C THR A 113 -10.90 13.87 8.96
N ARG A 114 -11.07 14.78 9.92
CA ARG A 114 -10.09 15.84 10.24
C ARG A 114 -8.72 15.26 10.57
N TYR A 115 -8.66 14.17 11.34
CA TYR A 115 -7.39 13.54 11.70
C TYR A 115 -6.66 12.98 10.46
N LEU A 116 -7.37 12.28 9.58
CA LEU A 116 -6.81 11.77 8.33
C LEU A 116 -6.38 12.91 7.41
N MET A 117 -7.18 13.98 7.33
CA MET A 117 -6.84 15.18 6.56
C MET A 117 -5.54 15.83 7.05
N ILE A 118 -5.42 16.10 8.36
CA ILE A 118 -4.21 16.69 8.95
C ILE A 118 -2.99 15.82 8.66
N ARG A 119 -3.08 14.50 8.85
CA ARG A 119 -1.97 13.60 8.54
C ARG A 119 -1.62 13.60 7.06
N GLY A 120 -2.62 13.55 6.18
CA GLY A 120 -2.41 13.58 4.74
C GLY A 120 -1.70 14.86 4.29
N THR A 121 -2.18 16.02 4.76
CA THR A 121 -1.56 17.32 4.51
C THR A 121 -0.13 17.41 5.05
N ILE A 122 0.12 16.89 6.26
CA ILE A 122 1.49 16.85 6.82
C ILE A 122 2.40 16.01 5.92
N LEU A 123 1.97 14.85 5.43
CA LEU A 123 2.81 14.03 4.53
C LEU A 123 3.14 14.74 3.22
N ILE A 124 2.15 15.40 2.61
CA ILE A 124 2.36 16.21 1.41
C ILE A 124 3.33 17.36 1.70
N PHE A 125 3.14 18.06 2.81
CA PHE A 125 4.02 19.15 3.23
C PHE A 125 5.46 18.66 3.48
N LEU A 126 5.64 17.53 4.16
CA LEU A 126 6.97 16.96 4.40
C LEU A 126 7.67 16.61 3.09
N GLU A 127 6.95 16.06 2.11
CA GLU A 127 7.46 15.73 0.79
C GLU A 127 7.94 16.97 0.02
N PHE A 128 7.16 18.04 0.01
CA PHE A 128 7.47 19.24 -0.78
C PHE A 128 8.38 20.26 -0.09
N VAL A 129 8.39 20.29 1.25
CA VAL A 129 9.07 21.33 2.00
C VAL A 129 10.27 20.79 2.76
N LEU A 130 10.11 19.70 3.52
CA LEU A 130 11.17 19.23 4.40
C LEU A 130 12.22 18.38 3.67
N LEU A 131 11.77 17.43 2.83
CA LEU A 131 12.69 16.54 2.10
C LEU A 131 13.59 17.28 1.11
N PRO A 132 13.13 18.31 0.38
CA PRO A 132 14.02 19.08 -0.49
C PRO A 132 15.04 19.92 0.27
N TRP A 133 14.83 20.18 1.57
CA TRP A 133 15.67 21.03 2.39
C TRP A 133 16.91 20.33 2.98
N ARG A 134 17.11 19.03 2.72
CA ARG A 134 18.14 18.21 3.40
C ARG A 134 19.37 17.85 2.55
N PHE A 135 20.53 18.09 3.17
CA PHE A 135 21.92 17.63 2.94
C PHE A 135 22.55 17.79 1.54
N PRO A 136 23.46 18.76 1.34
CA PRO A 136 24.14 19.03 0.07
C PRO A 136 25.11 17.93 -0.43
N GLU A 137 25.43 16.90 0.37
CA GLU A 137 26.61 16.05 0.13
C GLU A 137 26.33 14.60 -0.29
N PHE A 138 25.07 14.16 -0.37
CA PHE A 138 24.74 12.74 -0.64
C PHE A 138 23.89 12.57 -1.90
N ASP A 139 24.50 12.64 -3.10
CA ASP A 139 23.85 12.36 -4.40
C ASP A 139 22.40 12.86 -4.47
N TYR A 140 22.20 14.10 -3.99
CA TYR A 140 20.90 14.71 -3.93
C TYR A 140 20.46 14.97 -5.36
N LEU A 141 19.33 14.38 -5.73
CA LEU A 141 18.68 14.63 -7.01
C LEU A 141 17.52 15.58 -6.71
N PRO A 142 17.73 16.90 -6.86
CA PRO A 142 16.70 17.89 -6.61
C PRO A 142 15.42 17.50 -7.36
N HIS A 143 14.28 17.79 -6.73
CA HIS A 143 12.95 17.58 -7.30
C HIS A 143 12.52 16.12 -7.48
N ARG A 144 13.08 15.16 -6.74
CA ARG A 144 12.54 13.80 -6.64
C ARG A 144 11.49 13.69 -5.54
N TYR A 145 10.23 13.61 -5.94
CA TYR A 145 9.12 13.36 -5.03
C TYR A 145 8.68 11.89 -5.12
N MET A 146 8.64 11.22 -3.98
CA MET A 146 8.50 9.78 -3.89
C MET A 146 7.19 9.41 -3.20
N VAL A 147 7.27 8.69 -2.08
CA VAL A 147 6.16 7.89 -1.57
C VAL A 147 5.19 8.69 -0.68
N LEU A 148 5.59 9.82 -0.09
CA LEU A 148 4.71 10.52 0.85
C LEU A 148 3.59 11.30 0.14
N LEU A 149 3.84 11.79 -1.09
CA LEU A 149 2.82 12.45 -1.92
C LEU A 149 1.58 11.56 -2.15
N PRO A 150 1.70 10.38 -2.78
CA PRO A 150 0.53 9.53 -3.05
C PRO A 150 -0.13 9.01 -1.76
N ILE A 151 0.63 8.76 -0.68
CA ILE A 151 0.05 8.37 0.61
C ILE A 151 -0.76 9.52 1.20
N GLY A 152 -0.20 10.73 1.19
CA GLY A 152 -0.88 11.92 1.68
C GLY A 152 -2.16 12.20 0.91
N MET A 153 -2.09 12.18 -0.42
CA MET A 153 -3.27 12.33 -1.30
C MET A 153 -4.30 11.22 -1.05
N SER A 154 -3.88 9.97 -0.88
CA SER A 154 -4.78 8.87 -0.56
C SER A 154 -5.44 9.01 0.81
N LEU A 155 -4.73 9.51 1.82
CA LEU A 155 -5.32 9.83 3.13
C LEU A 155 -6.39 10.91 3.02
N LEU A 156 -6.12 11.97 2.24
CA LEU A 156 -7.10 13.03 1.98
C LEU A 156 -8.36 12.44 1.32
N THR A 157 -8.19 11.66 0.25
CA THR A 157 -9.32 11.06 -0.46
C THR A 157 -10.11 10.09 0.42
N ILE A 158 -9.43 9.15 1.08
CA ILE A 158 -10.05 8.17 1.98
C ILE A 158 -10.77 8.86 3.15
N ALA A 159 -10.28 9.99 3.65
CA ALA A 159 -10.93 10.75 4.71
C ALA A 159 -12.40 11.10 4.38
N PHE A 160 -12.71 11.31 3.10
CA PHE A 160 -14.06 11.59 2.60
C PHE A 160 -14.78 10.32 2.15
N ILE A 161 -14.17 9.51 1.27
CA ILE A 161 -14.87 8.39 0.64
C ILE A 161 -15.11 7.20 1.58
N ARG A 162 -14.40 7.09 2.71
CA ARG A 162 -14.57 5.99 3.68
C ARG A 162 -16.00 5.82 4.21
N ARG A 163 -16.81 6.89 4.14
CA ARG A 163 -18.20 6.92 4.62
C ARG A 163 -19.15 6.25 3.62
N LEU A 164 -18.71 6.02 2.39
CA LEU A 164 -19.47 5.30 1.38
C LEU A 164 -19.64 3.82 1.78
N ASP A 165 -20.66 3.20 1.21
CA ASP A 165 -20.86 1.77 1.36
C ASP A 165 -19.74 0.99 0.65
N TRP A 166 -19.62 -0.30 0.97
CA TRP A 166 -18.52 -1.10 0.43
C TRP A 166 -18.61 -1.29 -1.09
N ARG A 167 -19.82 -1.20 -1.68
CA ARG A 167 -20.01 -1.36 -3.13
C ARG A 167 -19.40 -0.17 -3.87
N TRP A 168 -19.71 1.06 -3.46
CA TRP A 168 -19.10 2.26 -4.08
C TRP A 168 -17.59 2.27 -3.93
N LEU A 169 -17.08 1.92 -2.74
CA LEU A 169 -15.63 1.83 -2.52
C LEU A 169 -14.97 0.79 -3.41
N LEU A 170 -15.59 -0.39 -3.58
CA LEU A 170 -15.08 -1.44 -4.46
C LEU A 170 -15.12 -1.00 -5.92
N THR A 171 -16.22 -0.38 -6.36
CA THR A 171 -16.36 0.18 -7.72
C THR A 171 -15.30 1.24 -7.99
N ILE A 172 -15.00 2.12 -7.02
CA ILE A 172 -13.93 3.11 -7.15
C ILE A 172 -12.56 2.43 -7.23
N ALA A 173 -12.27 1.46 -6.36
CA ALA A 173 -10.97 0.76 -6.37
C ALA A 173 -10.74 0.01 -7.70
N VAL A 174 -11.73 -0.78 -8.13
CA VAL A 174 -11.67 -1.55 -9.38
C VAL A 174 -11.67 -0.62 -10.59
N GLY A 175 -12.53 0.39 -10.59
CA GLY A 175 -12.64 1.37 -11.67
C GLY A 175 -11.36 2.16 -11.86
N LEU A 176 -10.76 2.68 -10.79
CA LEU A 176 -9.48 3.39 -10.87
C LEU A 176 -8.35 2.45 -11.33
N THR A 177 -8.34 1.19 -10.89
CA THR A 177 -7.37 0.20 -11.36
C THR A 177 -7.53 -0.02 -12.86
N ALA A 178 -8.75 -0.29 -13.34
CA ALA A 178 -9.01 -0.52 -14.76
C ALA A 178 -8.70 0.72 -15.61
N ILE A 179 -9.14 1.91 -15.18
CA ILE A 179 -8.91 3.16 -15.90
C ILE A 179 -7.41 3.47 -15.98
N THR A 180 -6.66 3.33 -14.88
CA THR A 180 -5.21 3.59 -14.91
C THR A 180 -4.48 2.61 -15.82
N GLN A 181 -4.85 1.32 -15.78
CA GLN A 181 -4.29 0.33 -16.71
C GLN A 181 -4.63 0.65 -18.17
N VAL A 182 -5.88 1.02 -18.48
CA VAL A 182 -6.26 1.42 -19.85
C VAL A 182 -5.45 2.62 -20.30
N ILE A 183 -5.37 3.68 -19.48
CA ILE A 183 -4.61 4.89 -19.78
C ILE A 183 -3.15 4.55 -20.11
N TYR A 184 -2.50 3.72 -19.28
CA TYR A 184 -1.09 3.33 -19.51
C TYR A 184 -0.89 2.51 -20.79
N ASN A 185 -1.91 1.77 -21.24
CA ASN A 185 -1.82 0.96 -22.45
C ASN A 185 -2.14 1.74 -23.74
N VAL A 186 -3.00 2.75 -23.68
CA VAL A 186 -3.52 3.43 -24.89
C VAL A 186 -2.95 4.83 -25.10
N VAL A 187 -2.48 5.50 -24.04
CA VAL A 187 -2.01 6.88 -24.14
C VAL A 187 -0.52 6.87 -24.43
N PRO A 188 -0.06 7.53 -25.51
CA PRO A 188 1.35 7.60 -25.83
C PRO A 188 2.10 8.42 -24.79
N MET A 189 3.40 8.20 -24.75
CA MET A 189 4.30 8.88 -23.86
C MET A 189 4.30 10.40 -24.10
N PRO A 190 4.16 11.21 -23.05
CA PRO A 190 4.03 12.66 -23.18
C PRO A 190 5.38 13.30 -23.49
N THR A 191 5.38 14.31 -24.36
CA THR A 191 6.58 15.06 -24.76
C THR A 191 6.68 16.44 -24.10
N ASP A 192 5.65 16.86 -23.37
CA ASP A 192 5.56 18.11 -22.63
C ASP A 192 5.75 17.91 -21.12
N ALA A 193 6.10 18.97 -20.39
CA ALA A 193 6.14 18.96 -18.92
C ALA A 193 4.79 19.38 -18.33
N ASN A 194 4.23 18.56 -17.45
CA ASN A 194 2.97 18.78 -16.76
C ASN A 194 2.98 18.12 -15.38
N LEU A 195 3.25 18.93 -14.35
CA LEU A 195 3.35 18.49 -12.96
C LEU A 195 2.08 17.81 -12.45
N ILE A 196 0.90 18.26 -12.88
CA ILE A 196 -0.38 17.69 -12.44
C ILE A 196 -0.53 16.26 -13.00
N ARG A 197 -0.21 16.06 -14.29
CA ARG A 197 -0.17 14.73 -14.89
C ARG A 197 0.86 13.83 -14.21
N ALA A 198 2.06 14.34 -13.93
CA ALA A 198 3.10 13.59 -13.22
C ALA A 198 2.65 13.17 -11.80
N ALA A 199 1.94 14.05 -11.09
CA ALA A 199 1.46 13.79 -9.74
C ALA A 199 0.29 12.80 -9.70
N LEU A 200 -0.61 12.87 -10.67
CA LEU A 200 -1.84 12.09 -10.67
C LEU A 200 -1.73 10.78 -11.46
N LEU A 201 -1.07 10.79 -12.62
CA LEU A 201 -1.11 9.72 -13.62
C LEU A 201 0.26 9.12 -13.92
N TYR A 202 1.14 9.81 -14.64
CA TYR A 202 2.46 9.32 -15.02
C TYR A 202 3.40 10.48 -15.38
N PRO A 203 4.72 10.36 -15.13
CA PRO A 203 5.69 11.40 -15.45
C PRO A 203 6.07 11.43 -16.95
N SER A 204 6.58 12.56 -17.43
CA SER A 204 7.30 12.67 -18.73
C SER A 204 8.83 12.65 -18.52
N PRO A 205 9.65 12.20 -19.48
CA PRO A 205 11.11 12.33 -19.39
C PRO A 205 11.57 13.77 -19.26
N VAL A 206 10.84 14.69 -19.88
CA VAL A 206 11.19 16.12 -19.91
C VAL A 206 10.79 16.84 -18.61
N GLU A 207 10.14 16.16 -17.66
CA GLU A 207 9.83 16.78 -16.37
C GLU A 207 11.12 17.12 -15.61
N ASN A 208 11.25 18.37 -15.20
CA ASN A 208 12.30 18.80 -14.26
C ASN A 208 12.04 18.27 -12.84
N ILE A 209 10.77 18.00 -12.53
CA ILE A 209 10.32 17.43 -11.27
C ILE A 209 10.00 15.95 -11.46
N LYS A 210 10.76 15.06 -10.82
CA LYS A 210 10.60 13.62 -10.95
C LYS A 210 9.66 13.11 -9.87
N ILE A 211 8.43 12.76 -10.26
CA ILE A 211 7.46 12.09 -9.38
C ILE A 211 7.55 10.59 -9.60
N GLY A 212 7.93 9.84 -8.58
CA GLY A 212 8.15 8.39 -8.67
C GLY A 212 6.91 7.54 -8.44
N PHE A 213 5.86 8.09 -7.81
CA PHE A 213 4.67 7.34 -7.43
C PHE A 213 3.40 8.15 -7.71
N PRO A 214 2.81 8.01 -8.91
CA PRO A 214 1.61 8.76 -9.29
C PRO A 214 0.39 8.35 -8.45
N TYR A 215 -0.34 9.32 -7.94
CA TYR A 215 -1.42 9.09 -6.98
C TYR A 215 -2.47 8.07 -7.45
N LEU A 216 -2.94 8.14 -8.70
CA LEU A 216 -4.03 7.28 -9.18
C LEU A 216 -3.61 5.82 -9.35
N ALA A 217 -2.31 5.53 -9.54
CA ALA A 217 -1.81 4.16 -9.60
C ALA A 217 -1.80 3.48 -8.22
N TRP A 218 -1.53 4.25 -7.16
CA TRP A 218 -1.31 3.72 -5.81
C TRP A 218 -2.52 3.81 -4.90
N MET A 219 -3.40 4.79 -5.13
CA MET A 219 -4.64 4.94 -4.37
C MET A 219 -5.52 3.67 -4.38
N PRO A 220 -5.72 2.97 -5.52
CA PRO A 220 -6.54 1.75 -5.55
C PRO A 220 -5.99 0.65 -4.65
N ILE A 221 -4.67 0.47 -4.61
CA ILE A 221 -4.00 -0.53 -3.75
C ILE A 221 -4.29 -0.22 -2.27
N MET A 222 -4.17 1.04 -1.88
CA MET A 222 -4.49 1.47 -0.52
C MET A 222 -5.99 1.31 -0.21
N LEU A 223 -6.87 1.54 -1.19
CA LEU A 223 -8.32 1.38 -1.04
C LEU A 223 -8.73 -0.10 -0.92
N PHE A 224 -8.10 -1.00 -1.70
CA PHE A 224 -8.24 -2.44 -1.53
C PHE A 224 -7.78 -2.88 -0.14
N GLY A 225 -6.69 -2.28 0.37
CA GLY A 225 -6.23 -2.50 1.72
C GLY A 225 -7.30 -2.13 2.76
N TYR A 226 -7.84 -0.93 2.64
CA TYR A 226 -8.93 -0.43 3.49
C TYR A 226 -10.16 -1.36 3.44
N LEU A 227 -10.60 -1.75 2.24
CA LEU A 227 -11.75 -2.64 2.01
C LEU A 227 -11.53 -4.05 2.58
N ALA A 228 -10.38 -4.65 2.30
CA ALA A 228 -10.01 -5.97 2.79
C ALA A 228 -10.03 -5.99 4.31
N MET A 229 -9.43 -4.99 4.96
CA MET A 229 -9.46 -4.90 6.42
C MET A 229 -10.87 -4.61 6.95
N ARG A 230 -11.69 -3.81 6.25
CA ARG A 230 -13.08 -3.55 6.64
C ARG A 230 -13.89 -4.85 6.65
N TYR A 231 -13.73 -5.68 5.63
CA TYR A 231 -14.33 -7.01 5.53
C TYR A 231 -13.80 -7.96 6.61
N LEU A 232 -12.48 -8.10 6.71
CA LEU A 232 -11.81 -8.99 7.67
C LEU A 232 -12.10 -8.62 9.14
N ASN A 233 -12.30 -7.34 9.45
CA ASN A 233 -12.60 -6.91 10.82
C ASN A 233 -13.98 -7.42 11.29
N THR A 234 -14.90 -7.69 10.38
CA THR A 234 -16.21 -8.28 10.68
C THR A 234 -16.19 -9.81 10.76
N ARG A 235 -15.21 -10.48 10.14
CA ARG A 235 -15.08 -11.95 10.05
C ARG A 235 -13.79 -12.45 10.68
N ARG A 236 -13.63 -12.14 11.96
CA ARG A 236 -12.35 -12.32 12.66
C ARG A 236 -11.93 -13.78 12.77
N GLU A 237 -12.87 -14.72 12.92
CA GLU A 237 -12.53 -16.15 12.97
C GLU A 237 -11.91 -16.69 11.68
N HIS A 238 -12.18 -16.04 10.53
CA HIS A 238 -11.71 -16.49 9.23
C HIS A 238 -10.53 -15.69 8.70
N PHE A 239 -9.94 -14.78 9.50
CA PHE A 239 -8.90 -13.86 9.07
C PHE A 239 -7.77 -14.58 8.32
N THR A 240 -7.12 -15.54 8.99
CA THR A 240 -5.97 -16.29 8.45
C THR A 240 -6.33 -17.03 7.17
N ARG A 241 -7.47 -17.71 7.15
CA ARG A 241 -7.93 -18.48 5.99
C ARG A 241 -8.16 -17.56 4.80
N ILE A 242 -8.89 -16.46 4.99
CA ILE A 242 -9.20 -15.51 3.92
C ILE A 242 -7.91 -14.85 3.40
N THR A 243 -7.02 -14.39 4.27
CA THR A 243 -5.77 -13.73 3.83
C THR A 243 -4.84 -14.70 3.11
N LEU A 244 -4.74 -15.96 3.57
CA LEU A 244 -3.95 -16.98 2.88
C LEU A 244 -4.57 -17.35 1.54
N SER A 245 -5.90 -17.50 1.45
CA SER A 245 -6.57 -17.77 0.18
C SER A 245 -6.40 -16.64 -0.83
N ILE A 246 -6.53 -15.37 -0.40
CA ILE A 246 -6.30 -14.21 -1.27
C ILE A 246 -4.83 -14.17 -1.70
N GLY A 247 -3.89 -14.34 -0.77
CA GLY A 247 -2.46 -14.37 -1.07
C GLY A 247 -2.09 -15.47 -2.07
N ALA A 248 -2.59 -16.69 -1.86
CA ALA A 248 -2.39 -17.81 -2.76
C ALA A 248 -3.01 -17.57 -4.14
N ALA A 249 -4.22 -17.00 -4.21
CA ALA A 249 -4.87 -16.66 -5.47
C ALA A 249 -4.10 -15.58 -6.25
N LEU A 250 -3.61 -14.54 -5.56
CA LEU A 250 -2.81 -13.49 -6.18
C LEU A 250 -1.45 -14.02 -6.66
N LEU A 251 -0.80 -14.89 -5.90
CA LEU A 251 0.44 -15.55 -6.31
C LEU A 251 0.22 -16.46 -7.53
N ALA A 252 -0.87 -17.21 -7.55
CA ALA A 252 -1.23 -18.05 -8.70
C ALA A 252 -1.52 -17.19 -9.93
N ALA A 253 -2.29 -16.11 -9.79
CA ALA A 253 -2.57 -15.17 -10.88
C ALA A 253 -1.28 -14.53 -11.42
N TRP A 254 -0.40 -14.08 -10.52
CA TRP A 254 0.92 -13.56 -10.89
C TRP A 254 1.76 -14.60 -11.63
N ALA A 255 1.80 -15.85 -11.16
CA ALA A 255 2.55 -16.91 -11.82
C ALA A 255 2.01 -17.19 -13.23
N VAL A 256 0.68 -17.24 -13.40
CA VAL A 256 0.04 -17.40 -14.71
C VAL A 256 0.37 -16.23 -15.64
N ILE A 257 0.28 -14.99 -15.15
CA ILE A 257 0.60 -13.80 -15.94
C ILE A 257 2.07 -13.81 -16.37
N THR A 258 2.97 -14.11 -15.44
CA THR A 258 4.42 -14.10 -15.67
C THR A 258 4.84 -15.20 -16.64
N LEU A 259 4.29 -16.41 -16.50
CA LEU A 259 4.59 -17.54 -17.39
C LEU A 259 4.07 -17.33 -18.81
N ASN A 260 2.97 -16.60 -18.98
CA ASN A 260 2.38 -16.34 -20.29
C ASN A 260 2.95 -15.08 -20.96
N ASN A 261 3.74 -14.26 -20.25
CA ASN A 261 4.24 -12.95 -20.73
C ASN A 261 3.14 -12.00 -21.24
N THR A 262 1.87 -12.27 -20.92
CA THR A 262 0.72 -11.63 -21.58
C THR A 262 0.34 -10.28 -20.99
N ILE A 263 0.68 -10.01 -19.72
CA ILE A 263 0.27 -8.80 -19.00
C ILE A 263 1.44 -8.33 -18.12
N GLY A 264 1.80 -7.04 -18.21
CA GLY A 264 2.85 -6.43 -17.39
C GLY A 264 4.28 -6.57 -17.91
N VAL A 265 4.49 -7.29 -19.02
CA VAL A 265 5.80 -7.38 -19.74
C VAL A 265 5.77 -6.63 -21.08
N HIS A 266 4.59 -6.25 -21.58
CA HIS A 266 4.44 -5.40 -22.76
C HIS A 266 4.51 -3.91 -22.39
N TYR A 267 5.68 -3.48 -21.93
CA TYR A 267 6.07 -2.07 -21.80
C TYR A 267 7.22 -1.74 -22.78
N HIS A 268 7.26 -2.41 -23.93
CA HIS A 268 8.35 -2.22 -24.89
C HIS A 268 8.38 -0.79 -25.48
N ASP A 269 7.23 -0.11 -25.54
CA ASP A 269 7.10 1.22 -26.16
C ASP A 269 6.76 2.35 -25.16
N HIS A 270 6.62 2.03 -23.88
CA HIS A 270 6.36 2.99 -22.82
C HIS A 270 7.22 2.61 -21.61
N PRO A 271 8.12 3.47 -21.09
CA PRO A 271 9.12 3.11 -20.08
C PRO A 271 8.54 2.93 -18.66
N LEU A 272 7.34 2.39 -18.54
CA LEU A 272 6.71 2.01 -17.27
C LEU A 272 7.13 0.60 -16.83
#